data_AF-A0A7J8M3L8-F1
#
_entry.id   AF-A0A7J8M3L8-F1
#
_cell.length_a   1.000
_cell.length_b   1.000
_cell.length_c   1.000
_cell.angle_alpha   90.00
_cell.angle_beta   90.00
_cell.angle_gamma   90.00
#
_symmetry.space_group_name_H-M   'P 1'
#
loop_
_entity.id
_entity.type
_entity.pdbx_description
1 polymer ?
#
loop_
_entity_poly.entity_id
_entity_poly.type
_entity_poly.pdbx_seq_one_letter_code
_entity_poly.pdbx_strand_id
1 'polypeptide(L)'
;MKIQYGQNKGKLYNEECDRFMICMVHKLGYGNWEELKAAFRMSPLFRFDWFVKSRTTQELARRCDTLIRLVEKENQEYDERERQARKEKKLAKNMTPSKRGGRQPIESPAQPKKPKQLSMDDYVISV
;
A
#
# COMPACT_ATOMS: atom_id res chain seq x y z
N MET A 1 -6.09 -4.08 5.49
CA MET A 1 -5.75 -2.88 6.28
C MET A 1 -5.30 -3.32 7.67
N LYS A 2 -4.16 -2.84 8.18
CA LYS A 2 -3.69 -3.07 9.55
C LYS A 2 -3.76 -1.73 10.28
N ILE A 3 -4.20 -1.74 11.54
CA ILE A 3 -4.35 -0.51 12.35
C ILE A 3 -3.31 -0.56 13.48
N GLN A 4 -2.55 0.52 13.62
CA GLN A 4 -1.60 0.71 14.72
C GLN A 4 -2.34 1.21 15.97
N TYR A 5 -2.75 0.31 16.86
CA TYR A 5 -3.62 0.67 17.99
C TYR A 5 -2.93 1.41 19.15
N GLY A 6 -1.65 1.12 19.43
CA GLY A 6 -1.00 1.56 20.67
C GLY A 6 -1.81 1.17 21.92
N GLN A 7 -2.04 2.11 22.81
CA GLN A 7 -2.86 1.91 24.03
C GLN A 7 -4.38 1.85 23.77
N ASN A 8 -4.84 2.16 22.55
CA ASN A 8 -6.28 2.29 22.22
C ASN A 8 -6.94 1.01 21.69
N LYS A 9 -6.24 -0.13 21.69
CA LYS A 9 -6.79 -1.40 21.19
C LYS A 9 -8.07 -1.79 21.93
N GLY A 10 -8.06 -1.64 23.26
CA GLY A 10 -9.15 -2.11 24.12
C GLY A 10 -9.27 -3.64 24.13
N LYS A 11 -10.14 -4.18 24.99
CA LYS A 11 -10.41 -5.64 25.09
C LYS A 11 -11.68 -6.09 24.37
N LEU A 12 -12.53 -5.15 23.99
CA LEU A 12 -13.90 -5.44 23.56
C LEU A 12 -14.03 -5.64 22.05
N TYR A 13 -13.41 -4.76 21.26
CA TYR A 13 -13.42 -4.86 19.81
C TYR A 13 -12.24 -5.71 19.33
N ASN A 14 -12.54 -6.69 18.48
CA ASN A 14 -11.53 -7.49 17.81
C ASN A 14 -11.01 -6.75 16.56
N GLU A 15 -9.82 -7.12 16.10
CA GLU A 15 -9.21 -6.43 14.97
C GLU A 15 -9.97 -6.64 13.65
N GLU A 16 -10.70 -7.75 13.51
CA GLU A 16 -11.55 -8.02 12.34
C GLU A 16 -12.74 -7.07 12.26
N CYS A 17 -13.37 -6.83 13.40
CA CYS A 17 -14.48 -5.90 13.58
C CYS A 17 -14.03 -4.48 13.29
N ASP A 18 -12.89 -4.04 13.85
CA ASP A 18 -12.35 -2.70 13.58
C ASP A 18 -11.99 -2.50 12.10
N ARG A 19 -11.39 -3.51 11.45
CA ARG A 19 -11.15 -3.47 9.99
C ARG A 19 -12.45 -3.33 9.21
N PHE A 20 -13.45 -4.12 9.57
CA PHE A 20 -14.75 -4.07 8.91
C PHE A 20 -15.43 -2.70 9.11
N MET A 21 -15.38 -2.13 10.32
CA MET A 21 -15.92 -0.80 10.60
C MET A 21 -15.33 0.25 9.66
N ILE A 22 -14.00 0.38 9.61
CA ILE A 22 -13.36 1.41 8.79
C ILE A 22 -13.64 1.21 7.31
N CYS A 23 -13.51 -0.03 6.80
CA CYS A 23 -13.79 -0.31 5.40
C CYS A 23 -15.25 -0.03 5.02
N MET A 24 -16.18 -0.37 5.92
CA MET A 24 -17.60 -0.19 5.66
C MET A 24 -18.02 1.28 5.79
N VAL A 25 -17.49 2.02 6.76
CA VAL A 25 -17.70 3.48 6.87
C VAL A 25 -17.19 4.21 5.63
N HIS A 26 -16.02 3.82 5.11
CA HIS A 26 -15.51 4.38 3.85
C HIS A 26 -16.45 4.09 2.66
N LYS A 27 -17.04 2.88 2.61
CA LYS A 27 -17.96 2.48 1.54
C LYS A 27 -19.33 3.16 1.64
N LEU A 28 -19.89 3.27 2.84
CA LEU A 28 -21.23 3.79 3.09
C LEU A 28 -21.25 5.32 3.21
N GLY A 29 -20.12 5.94 3.56
CA GLY A 29 -20.02 7.33 3.95
C GLY A 29 -20.06 7.51 5.48
N TYR A 30 -19.27 8.46 5.97
CA TYR A 30 -19.26 8.83 7.39
C TYR A 30 -20.63 9.36 7.83
N GLY A 31 -21.09 8.97 9.02
CA GLY A 31 -22.41 9.36 9.55
C GLY A 31 -23.52 8.34 9.30
N ASN A 32 -23.36 7.42 8.34
CA ASN A 32 -24.37 6.39 8.01
C ASN A 32 -24.30 5.18 8.97
N TRP A 33 -24.45 5.43 10.26
CA TRP A 33 -24.25 4.46 11.33
C TRP A 33 -25.31 3.36 11.40
N GLU A 34 -26.56 3.66 11.03
CA GLU A 34 -27.63 2.66 10.96
C GLU A 34 -27.32 1.63 9.87
N GLU A 35 -26.81 2.10 8.73
CA GLU A 35 -26.42 1.25 7.61
C GLU A 35 -25.19 0.41 7.95
N LEU A 36 -24.23 0.97 8.69
CA LEU A 36 -23.11 0.21 9.26
C LEU A 36 -23.61 -0.90 10.21
N LYS A 37 -24.57 -0.60 11.09
CA LYS A 37 -25.16 -1.57 12.00
C LYS A 37 -25.94 -2.66 11.25
N ALA A 38 -26.60 -2.32 10.15
CA ALA A 38 -27.23 -3.30 9.27
C ALA A 38 -26.17 -4.21 8.62
N ALA A 39 -25.06 -3.65 8.12
CA ALA A 39 -23.98 -4.41 7.51
C ALA A 39 -23.36 -5.45 8.47
N PHE A 40 -23.19 -5.11 9.75
CA PHE A 40 -22.76 -6.06 10.78
C PHE A 40 -23.73 -7.24 10.97
N ARG A 41 -25.04 -6.98 10.89
CA ARG A 41 -26.06 -8.02 11.05
C ARG A 41 -26.15 -8.94 9.83
N MET A 42 -25.94 -8.39 8.64
CA MET A 42 -26.01 -9.14 7.37
C MET A 42 -24.73 -9.93 7.07
N SER A 43 -23.58 -9.49 7.58
CA SER A 43 -22.31 -10.14 7.30
C SER A 43 -22.19 -11.50 8.03
N PRO A 44 -21.90 -12.60 7.31
CA PRO A 44 -21.71 -13.91 7.92
C PRO A 44 -20.47 -13.97 8.83
N LEU A 45 -19.50 -13.06 8.65
CA LEU A 45 -18.30 -12.96 9.50
C LEU A 45 -18.65 -12.72 10.97
N PHE A 46 -19.74 -11.98 11.23
CA PHE A 46 -20.19 -11.64 12.57
C PHE A 46 -21.40 -12.48 13.00
N ARG A 47 -21.63 -13.66 12.38
CA ARG A 47 -22.80 -14.50 12.67
C ARG A 47 -22.95 -14.79 14.16
N PHE A 48 -21.85 -15.09 14.85
CA PHE A 48 -21.82 -15.40 16.29
C PHE A 48 -21.29 -14.27 17.17
N ASP A 49 -20.91 -13.14 16.59
CA ASP A 49 -20.41 -11.98 17.35
C ASP A 49 -21.60 -11.15 17.86
N TRP A 50 -22.14 -11.58 19.00
CA TRP A 50 -23.24 -10.88 19.67
C TRP A 50 -22.81 -9.54 20.25
N PHE A 51 -21.53 -9.37 20.58
CA PHE A 51 -21.01 -8.12 21.15
C PHE A 51 -21.20 -6.97 20.17
N VAL A 52 -20.70 -7.12 18.93
CA VAL A 52 -20.83 -6.04 17.93
C VAL A 52 -22.30 -5.83 17.51
N LYS A 53 -23.09 -6.90 17.42
CA LYS A 53 -24.52 -6.82 17.08
C LYS A 53 -25.35 -6.08 18.13
N SER A 54 -24.95 -6.15 19.40
CA SER A 54 -25.65 -5.47 20.50
C SER A 54 -25.35 -3.97 20.58
N ARG A 55 -24.35 -3.46 19.85
CA ARG A 55 -23.96 -2.06 19.95
C ARG A 55 -25.04 -1.12 19.42
N THR A 56 -25.19 0.01 20.09
CA THR A 56 -25.92 1.17 19.58
C THR A 56 -25.13 1.84 18.47
N THR A 57 -25.82 2.59 17.60
CA THR A 57 -25.16 3.34 16.53
C THR A 57 -24.17 4.38 17.07
N GLN A 58 -24.48 4.98 18.22
CA GLN A 58 -23.58 5.91 18.91
C GLN A 58 -22.30 5.24 19.43
N GLU A 59 -22.37 3.99 19.89
CA GLU A 59 -21.17 3.25 20.31
C GLU A 59 -20.28 2.88 19.12
N LEU A 60 -20.90 2.47 18.01
CA LEU A 60 -20.17 2.19 16.76
C LEU A 60 -19.50 3.47 16.23
N ALA A 61 -20.21 4.59 16.24
CA ALA A 61 -19.67 5.90 15.85
C ALA A 61 -18.43 6.27 16.69
N ARG A 62 -18.54 6.21 18.02
CA ARG A 62 -17.40 6.50 18.93
C ARG A 62 -16.19 5.60 18.70
N ARG A 63 -16.43 4.31 18.40
CA ARG A 63 -15.34 3.40 18.04
C ARG A 63 -14.71 3.81 16.72
N CYS A 64 -15.51 4.09 15.69
CA CYS A 64 -15.04 4.58 14.40
C CYS A 64 -14.20 5.86 14.53
N ASP A 65 -14.64 6.84 15.31
CA ASP A 65 -13.89 8.09 15.52
C ASP A 65 -12.51 7.84 16.14
N THR A 66 -12.42 6.86 17.04
CA THR A 66 -11.14 6.45 17.64
C THR A 66 -10.24 5.79 16.60
N LEU A 67 -10.80 4.91 15.77
CA LEU A 67 -10.05 4.24 14.70
C LEU A 67 -9.58 5.23 13.64
N ILE A 68 -10.42 6.19 13.24
CA ILE A 68 -10.08 7.24 12.29
C ILE A 68 -8.90 8.06 12.81
N ARG A 69 -8.96 8.52 14.08
CA ARG A 69 -7.84 9.25 14.69
C ARG A 69 -6.52 8.48 14.70
N LEU A 70 -6.56 7.16 14.92
CA LEU A 70 -5.37 6.32 14.85
C LEU A 70 -4.80 6.26 13.43
N VAL A 71 -5.67 6.10 12.43
CA VAL A 71 -5.29 6.05 11.02
C VAL A 71 -4.73 7.40 10.55
N GLU A 72 -5.36 8.51 10.92
CA GLU A 72 -4.89 9.86 10.59
C GLU A 72 -3.51 10.13 11.17
N LYS A 73 -3.30 9.76 12.44
CA LYS A 73 -1.99 9.89 13.08
C LYS A 73 -0.93 9.02 12.40
N GLU A 74 -1.26 7.76 12.11
CA GLU A 74 -0.35 6.86 11.39
C GLU A 74 0.02 7.42 10.01
N ASN A 75 -0.94 8.02 9.30
CA ASN A 75 -0.71 8.63 8.00
C ASN A 75 0.19 9.87 8.10
N GLN A 76 0.00 10.72 9.11
CA GLN A 76 0.87 11.89 9.37
C GLN A 76 2.32 11.46 9.63
N GLU A 77 2.53 10.46 10.49
CA GLU A 77 3.88 9.92 10.78
C GLU A 77 4.53 9.27 9.55
N TYR A 78 3.73 8.69 8.67
CA TYR A 78 4.21 8.16 7.39
C TYR A 78 4.67 9.28 6.46
N ASP A 79 3.83 10.30 6.27
CA ASP A 79 4.13 11.46 5.40
C ASP A 79 5.37 12.23 5.87
N GLU A 80 5.55 12.39 7.19
CA GLU A 80 6.73 13.04 7.77
C GLU A 80 8.01 12.24 7.52
N ARG A 81 7.98 10.91 7.75
CA ARG A 81 9.10 10.03 7.47
C ARG A 81 9.46 10.02 5.99
N GLU A 82 8.47 10.02 5.10
CA GLU A 82 8.70 10.09 3.66
C GLU A 82 9.38 11.41 3.28
N ARG A 83 8.91 12.53 3.84
CA ARG A 83 9.51 13.86 3.62
C ARG A 83 10.95 13.92 4.12
N GLN A 84 11.24 13.36 5.28
CA GLN A 84 12.60 13.31 5.84
C GLN A 84 13.53 12.43 5.01
N ALA A 85 13.08 11.24 4.60
CA ALA A 85 13.85 10.35 3.73
C ALA A 85 14.18 11.01 2.37
N ARG A 86 13.24 11.81 1.82
CA ARG A 86 13.49 12.61 0.61
C ARG A 86 14.54 13.71 0.84
N LYS A 87 14.54 14.38 2.01
CA LYS A 87 15.57 15.39 2.35
C LYS A 87 16.95 14.75 2.54
N GLU A 88 17.03 13.64 3.25
CA GLU A 88 18.29 12.91 3.48
C GLU A 88 18.87 12.36 2.18
N LYS A 89 18.04 11.81 1.28
CA LYS A 89 18.49 11.41 -0.07
C LYS A 89 19.05 12.57 -0.88
N LYS A 90 18.50 13.79 -0.74
CA LYS A 90 19.04 14.99 -1.41
C LYS A 90 20.38 15.39 -0.78
N LEU A 91 20.48 15.39 0.56
CA LEU A 91 21.70 15.77 1.26
C LEU A 91 22.86 14.78 1.00
N ALA A 92 22.57 13.48 0.96
CA ALA A 92 23.55 12.44 0.64
C ALA A 92 24.07 12.56 -0.80
N LYS A 93 23.22 12.95 -1.77
CA LYS A 93 23.65 13.24 -3.15
C LYS A 93 24.51 14.50 -3.27
N ASN A 94 24.32 15.48 -2.38
CA ASN A 94 25.12 16.70 -2.35
C ASN A 94 26.47 16.52 -1.60
N MET A 95 26.59 15.54 -0.71
CA MET A 95 27.81 15.25 0.06
C MET A 95 28.83 14.36 -0.67
N THR A 96 28.47 13.70 -1.77
CA THR A 96 29.44 13.02 -2.64
C THR A 96 30.07 14.03 -3.59
N PRO A 97 31.37 14.39 -3.47
CA PRO A 97 32.03 15.19 -4.47
C PRO A 97 32.19 14.33 -5.71
N SER A 98 31.64 14.79 -6.83
CA SER A 98 31.93 14.25 -8.15
C SER A 98 33.41 14.44 -8.45
N LYS A 99 34.25 13.46 -8.09
CA LYS A 99 35.59 13.28 -8.63
C LYS A 99 35.59 12.02 -9.47
N ARG A 100 35.39 12.21 -10.78
CA ARG A 100 36.32 11.75 -11.84
C ARG A 100 35.85 12.35 -13.16
N GLY A 101 36.46 13.49 -13.48
CA GLY A 101 36.60 13.92 -14.86
C GLY A 101 37.49 12.93 -15.63
N GLY A 102 37.26 12.86 -16.93
CA GLY A 102 38.06 12.06 -17.85
C GLY A 102 37.34 11.85 -19.18
N ARG A 103 37.26 12.92 -19.98
CA ARG A 103 36.93 12.84 -21.41
C ARG A 103 38.25 12.76 -22.16
N GLN A 104 38.54 11.66 -22.86
CA GLN A 104 39.12 11.69 -24.21
C GLN A 104 38.75 10.39 -24.97
N PRO A 105 38.54 10.47 -26.30
CA PRO A 105 38.20 9.37 -27.21
C PRO A 105 39.48 8.76 -27.81
N ILE A 106 39.45 7.49 -28.28
CA ILE A 106 40.15 7.00 -29.49
C ILE A 106 39.94 5.50 -29.73
N GLU A 107 39.39 5.23 -30.93
CA GLU A 107 39.58 4.12 -31.88
C GLU A 107 39.34 2.64 -31.51
N SER A 108 38.39 2.04 -32.25
CA SER A 108 38.33 0.61 -32.60
C SER A 108 39.46 0.27 -33.59
N PRO A 109 39.99 -0.97 -33.67
CA PRO A 109 39.27 -2.03 -34.38
C PRO A 109 39.51 -3.48 -33.89
N ALA A 110 38.56 -4.37 -34.20
CA ALA A 110 38.75 -5.69 -34.82
C ALA A 110 37.75 -6.75 -34.30
N GLN A 111 36.89 -7.21 -35.20
CA GLN A 111 35.90 -8.28 -35.04
C GLN A 111 36.56 -9.66 -35.20
N PRO A 112 36.14 -10.70 -34.46
CA PRO A 112 36.22 -12.07 -34.92
C PRO A 112 34.87 -12.54 -35.51
N LYS A 113 34.97 -13.20 -36.66
CA LYS A 113 33.91 -13.63 -37.58
C LYS A 113 33.03 -14.73 -36.97
N LYS A 114 31.70 -14.64 -37.19
CA LYS A 114 30.72 -15.71 -36.94
C LYS A 114 30.93 -16.90 -37.89
N PRO A 115 30.77 -18.16 -37.46
CA PRO A 115 30.63 -19.30 -38.36
C PRO A 115 29.23 -19.32 -38.99
N LYS A 116 29.18 -19.70 -40.27
CA LYS A 116 27.98 -19.77 -41.12
C LYS A 116 27.13 -20.99 -40.76
N GLN A 117 25.85 -20.78 -40.46
CA GLN A 117 24.83 -21.82 -40.45
C GLN A 117 24.23 -21.91 -41.86
N LEU A 118 24.31 -23.08 -42.48
CA LEU A 118 23.75 -23.35 -43.82
C LEU A 118 22.23 -23.54 -43.73
N SER A 119 21.53 -22.90 -44.67
CA SER A 119 20.08 -22.86 -44.88
C SER A 119 19.61 -24.09 -45.67
N MET A 120 18.42 -24.61 -45.35
CA MET A 120 17.71 -25.59 -46.16
C MET A 120 16.20 -25.31 -46.15
N ASP A 121 15.77 -24.07 -46.41
CA ASP A 121 14.36 -23.72 -46.59
C ASP A 121 14.15 -22.62 -47.68
N ASP A 122 15.01 -22.60 -48.71
CA ASP A 122 14.73 -21.91 -49.99
C ASP A 122 13.95 -22.84 -50.94
N TYR A 123 12.92 -23.51 -50.43
CA TYR A 123 12.00 -24.30 -51.24
C TYR A 123 10.56 -24.06 -50.78
N VAL A 124 10.00 -22.92 -51.17
CA VAL A 124 8.60 -22.69 -51.59
C VAL A 124 8.49 -21.22 -51.97
N ILE A 125 8.76 -20.92 -53.24
CA ILE A 125 7.93 -20.11 -54.16
C ILE A 125 8.40 -20.50 -55.56
N SER A 126 7.62 -21.35 -56.22
CA SER A 126 7.45 -21.40 -57.66
C SER A 126 6.27 -22.32 -57.99
N VAL A 127 5.26 -21.71 -58.61
CA VAL A 127 3.94 -22.21 -59.07
C VAL A 127 2.81 -22.14 -58.05
#